data_AF-A0A4Q3S4Y3-F1
#
_entry.id   AF-A0A4Q3S4Y3-F1
#
_cell.length_a   1.000
_cell.length_b   1.000
_cell.length_c   1.000
_cell.angle_alpha   90.00
_cell.angle_beta   90.00
_cell.angle_gamma   90.00
#
_symmetry.space_group_name_H-M   'P 1'
#
loop_
_entity.id
_entity.type
_entity.pdbx_description
1 polymer ?
#
loop_
_entity_poly.entity_id
_entity_poly.type
_entity_poly.pdbx_seq_one_letter_code
_entity_poly.pdbx_strand_id
1 'polypeptide(L)'
;MRILHLLISTLALFNVQSTTAQEVTAEKRNDAIKNIAKYIAANYVNAEKGGQIASHIQSANFKGQFDKATTWKEFDEGVTKELRTFASDGHLYVRHDPEVVRELKNPSPQGEGQNLTGNNASKSPVAESKVIDNNIG
;
A
#
# COMPACT_ATOMS: atom_id res chain seq x y z
N MET A 1 -6.02 -49.07 35.96
CA MET A 1 -6.48 -48.00 35.04
C MET A 1 -6.03 -46.60 35.50
N ARG A 2 -4.72 -46.37 35.67
CA ARG A 2 -4.17 -45.02 35.96
C ARG A 2 -3.00 -44.61 35.05
N ILE A 3 -2.47 -45.57 34.29
CA ILE A 3 -1.36 -45.38 33.35
C ILE A 3 -1.87 -44.91 31.97
N LEU A 4 -3.16 -45.12 31.67
CA LEU A 4 -3.77 -44.72 30.39
C LEU A 4 -4.10 -43.21 30.30
N HIS A 5 -4.20 -42.51 31.43
CA HIS A 5 -4.42 -41.06 31.45
C HIS A 5 -3.11 -40.24 31.44
N LEU A 6 -1.96 -40.89 31.66
CA LEU A 6 -0.67 -40.21 31.61
C LEU A 6 -0.14 -40.02 30.17
N LEU A 7 -0.71 -40.73 29.19
CA LEU A 7 -0.28 -40.73 27.79
C LEU A 7 -1.03 -39.74 26.90
N ILE A 8 -2.11 -39.13 27.38
CA ILE A 8 -2.91 -38.13 26.64
C ILE A 8 -2.49 -36.69 27.00
N SER A 9 -1.79 -36.50 28.12
CA SER A 9 -1.36 -35.18 28.60
C SER A 9 -0.09 -34.63 27.92
N THR A 10 0.63 -35.45 27.16
CA THR A 10 1.90 -35.07 26.51
C THR A 10 1.75 -34.58 25.07
N LEU A 11 0.54 -34.57 24.51
CA LEU A 11 0.30 -34.19 23.11
C LEU A 11 -0.31 -32.78 22.97
N ALA A 12 0.22 -31.80 23.72
CA ALA A 12 -0.33 -30.45 23.79
C ALA A 12 0.70 -29.31 23.63
N LEU A 13 1.91 -29.52 23.10
CA LEU A 13 2.96 -28.50 23.25
C LEU A 13 3.77 -28.07 22.02
N PHE A 14 3.49 -28.51 20.80
CA PHE A 14 4.30 -28.04 19.66
C PHE A 14 3.49 -27.90 18.38
N ASN A 15 2.77 -26.79 18.23
CA ASN A 15 2.46 -26.21 16.91
C ASN A 15 2.07 -24.72 17.07
N VAL A 16 2.92 -23.93 17.74
CA VAL A 16 2.91 -22.47 17.50
C VAL A 16 3.85 -22.24 16.33
N GLN A 17 3.35 -22.48 15.11
CA GLN A 17 4.04 -21.98 13.93
C GLN A 17 3.91 -20.46 13.98
N SER A 18 4.98 -19.78 14.37
CA SER A 18 5.09 -18.33 14.18
C SER A 18 5.01 -18.08 12.68
N THR A 19 3.83 -17.71 12.21
CA THR A 19 3.65 -17.12 10.89
C THR A 19 4.56 -15.90 10.87
N THR A 20 5.68 -15.97 10.14
CA THR A 20 6.55 -14.82 9.93
C THR A 20 5.81 -13.86 9.01
N ALA A 21 4.86 -13.11 9.57
CA ALA A 21 4.41 -11.86 8.97
C ALA A 21 5.68 -11.06 8.67
N GLN A 22 5.81 -10.60 7.43
CA GLN A 22 7.01 -9.94 6.94
C GLN A 22 7.23 -8.67 7.74
N GLU A 23 8.04 -8.76 8.80
CA GLU A 23 8.26 -7.68 9.75
C GLU A 23 8.94 -6.50 9.06
N VAL A 24 8.40 -5.30 9.28
CA VAL A 24 8.99 -4.08 8.73
C VAL A 24 10.04 -3.55 9.70
N THR A 25 11.32 -3.71 9.34
CA THR A 25 12.43 -3.22 10.16
C THR A 25 12.57 -1.70 10.04
N ALA A 26 13.16 -1.05 11.04
CA ALA A 26 13.39 0.39 11.03
C ALA A 26 14.21 0.85 9.82
N GLU A 27 15.24 0.09 9.45
CA GLU A 27 16.05 0.33 8.24
C GLU A 27 15.19 0.32 6.97
N LYS A 28 14.35 -0.71 6.81
CA LYS A 28 13.45 -0.83 5.66
C LYS A 28 12.40 0.30 5.61
N ARG A 29 11.89 0.74 6.76
CA ARG A 29 11.01 1.92 6.84
C ARG A 29 11.73 3.19 6.37
N ASN A 30 12.94 3.42 6.88
CA ASN A 30 13.74 4.60 6.52
C ASN A 30 14.02 4.66 5.02
N ASP A 31 14.43 3.53 4.43
CA ASP A 31 14.66 3.43 2.98
C ASP A 31 13.38 3.65 2.18
N ALA A 32 12.25 3.10 2.64
CA ALA A 32 10.96 3.34 2.00
C ALA A 32 10.59 4.82 2.02
N ILE A 33 10.66 5.50 3.17
CA ILE A 33 10.37 6.95 3.29
C ILE A 33 11.30 7.77 2.39
N LYS A 34 12.60 7.46 2.38
CA LYS A 34 13.57 8.15 1.53
C LYS A 34 13.17 8.06 0.05
N ASN A 35 12.79 6.87 -0.41
CA ASN A 35 12.36 6.66 -1.78
C ASN A 35 11.02 7.35 -2.08
N ILE A 36 10.03 7.25 -1.19
CA ILE A 36 8.74 7.93 -1.31
C ILE A 36 8.93 9.44 -1.44
N ALA A 37 9.71 10.06 -0.55
CA ALA A 37 10.01 11.48 -0.58
C ALA A 37 10.68 11.89 -1.91
N LYS A 38 11.64 11.10 -2.39
CA LYS A 38 12.28 11.33 -3.70
C LYS A 38 11.27 11.28 -4.85
N TYR A 39 10.40 10.26 -4.86
CA TYR A 39 9.38 10.13 -5.91
C TYR A 39 8.38 11.28 -5.90
N ILE A 40 7.90 11.69 -4.71
CA ILE A 40 6.98 12.82 -4.57
C ILE A 40 7.64 14.12 -5.06
N ALA A 41 8.85 14.43 -4.60
CA ALA A 41 9.54 15.65 -4.99
C ALA A 41 9.76 15.75 -6.51
N ALA A 42 9.99 14.61 -7.18
CA ALA A 42 10.28 14.56 -8.61
C ALA A 42 9.03 14.53 -9.51
N ASN A 43 7.91 13.96 -9.04
CA ASN A 43 6.77 13.64 -9.91
C ASN A 43 5.46 14.32 -9.50
N TYR A 44 5.42 15.03 -8.37
CA TYR A 44 4.20 15.73 -7.98
C TYR A 44 3.93 16.91 -8.91
N VAL A 45 2.66 17.10 -9.30
CA VAL A 45 2.25 18.07 -10.33
C VAL A 45 2.68 19.52 -10.04
N ASN A 46 2.73 19.88 -8.75
CA ASN A 46 3.29 21.15 -8.30
C ASN A 46 4.64 20.87 -7.61
N ALA A 47 5.73 21.30 -8.22
CA ALA A 47 7.09 20.99 -7.74
C ALA A 47 7.38 21.55 -6.33
N GLU A 48 6.95 22.78 -6.04
CA GLU A 48 7.17 23.40 -4.73
C GLU A 48 6.43 22.62 -3.63
N LYS A 49 5.14 22.34 -3.85
CA LYS A 49 4.33 21.55 -2.94
C LYS A 49 4.86 20.12 -2.81
N GLY A 50 5.36 19.54 -3.90
CA GLY A 50 6.05 18.24 -3.88
C GLY A 50 7.27 18.24 -2.95
N GLY A 51 8.09 19.29 -3.01
CA GLY A 51 9.22 19.48 -2.10
C GLY A 51 8.80 19.63 -0.62
N GLN A 52 7.71 20.37 -0.36
CA GLN A 52 7.14 20.50 0.99
C GLN A 52 6.65 19.15 1.53
N ILE A 53 5.90 18.38 0.74
CA ILE A 53 5.40 17.05 1.13
C ILE A 53 6.56 16.09 1.39
N ALA A 54 7.58 16.08 0.51
CA ALA A 54 8.76 15.24 0.66
C ALA A 54 9.54 15.56 1.95
N SER A 55 9.72 16.84 2.26
CA SER A 55 10.40 17.29 3.48
C SER A 55 9.60 16.95 4.74
N HIS A 56 8.27 17.09 4.66
CA HIS A 56 7.35 16.76 5.74
C HIS A 56 7.40 15.26 6.09
N ILE A 57 7.28 14.37 5.11
CA ILE A 57 7.25 12.93 5.38
C ILE A 57 8.59 12.41 5.94
N GLN A 58 9.71 12.98 5.50
CA GLN A 58 11.03 12.70 6.07
C GLN A 58 11.12 13.17 7.53
N SER A 59 10.59 14.37 7.82
CA SER A 59 10.55 14.92 9.17
C SER A 59 9.67 14.09 10.10
N ALA A 60 8.51 13.63 9.62
CA ALA A 60 7.62 12.73 10.35
C ALA A 60 8.34 11.42 10.71
N ASN A 61 9.06 10.82 9.75
CA ASN A 61 9.86 9.63 9.99
C ASN A 61 10.97 9.86 11.01
N PHE A 62 11.71 10.97 10.91
CA PHE A 62 12.75 11.32 11.88
C PHE A 62 12.21 11.49 13.30
N LYS A 63 10.96 11.95 13.44
CA LYS A 63 10.26 12.07 14.74
C LYS A 63 9.70 10.74 15.27
N GLY A 64 9.97 9.62 14.59
CA GLY A 64 9.51 8.30 15.00
C GLY A 64 8.01 8.06 14.75
N GLN A 65 7.38 8.85 13.88
CA GLN A 65 5.93 8.75 13.64
C GLN A 65 5.49 7.37 13.12
N PHE A 66 6.40 6.62 12.49
CA PHE A 66 6.16 5.30 11.92
C PHE A 66 6.77 4.16 12.75
N ASP A 67 7.33 4.44 13.93
CA ASP A 67 8.08 3.43 14.69
C ASP A 67 7.23 2.32 15.27
N LYS A 68 5.93 2.57 15.43
CA LYS A 68 4.96 1.58 15.90
C LYS A 68 4.50 0.62 14.81
N ALA A 69 4.83 0.87 13.54
CA ALA A 69 4.46 -0.03 12.45
C ALA A 69 5.35 -1.28 12.50
N THR A 70 4.73 -2.43 12.73
CA THR A 70 5.39 -3.75 12.76
C THR A 70 5.19 -4.52 11.46
N THR A 71 4.16 -4.16 10.70
CA THR A 71 3.86 -4.73 9.38
C THR A 71 3.90 -3.69 8.27
N TRP A 72 4.10 -4.14 7.03
CA TRP A 72 4.04 -3.26 5.86
C TRP A 72 2.67 -2.60 5.66
N LYS A 73 1.58 -3.26 6.06
CA LYS A 73 0.22 -2.73 6.00
C LYS A 73 0.00 -1.60 7.01
N GLU A 74 0.51 -1.74 8.23
CA GLU A 74 0.45 -0.64 9.20
C GLU A 74 1.30 0.55 8.73
N PHE A 75 2.44 0.26 8.12
CA PHE A 75 3.34 1.28 7.59
C PHE A 75 2.71 2.04 6.41
N ASP A 76 2.17 1.35 5.41
CA ASP A 76 1.61 2.00 4.22
C ASP A 76 0.32 2.79 4.52
N GLU A 77 -0.53 2.30 5.41
CA GLU A 77 -1.70 3.03 5.95
C GLU A 77 -1.26 4.29 6.71
N GLY A 78 -0.25 4.17 7.57
CA GLY A 78 0.29 5.28 8.35
C GLY A 78 0.88 6.38 7.47
N VAL A 79 1.70 5.99 6.49
CA VAL A 79 2.29 6.93 5.52
C VAL A 79 1.21 7.57 4.64
N THR A 80 0.26 6.78 4.14
CA THR A 80 -0.85 7.29 3.32
C THR A 80 -1.68 8.32 4.09
N LYS A 81 -2.03 8.02 5.35
CA LYS A 81 -2.76 8.96 6.21
C LYS A 81 -1.98 10.26 6.36
N GLU A 82 -0.69 10.17 6.65
CA GLU A 82 0.15 11.35 6.85
C GLU A 82 0.24 12.23 5.61
N LEU A 83 0.48 11.60 4.44
CA LEU A 83 0.53 12.30 3.16
C LEU A 83 -0.79 13.03 2.86
N ARG A 84 -1.92 12.35 3.04
CA ARG A 84 -3.25 12.92 2.79
C ARG A 84 -3.56 14.07 3.74
N THR A 85 -3.26 13.91 5.03
CA THR A 85 -3.49 14.94 6.04
C THR A 85 -2.66 16.19 5.76
N PHE A 86 -1.38 16.04 5.41
CA PHE A 86 -0.52 17.20 5.13
C PHE A 86 -0.83 17.86 3.78
N ALA A 87 -0.97 17.07 2.71
CA ALA A 87 -1.17 17.62 1.38
C ALA A 87 -2.62 18.09 1.12
N SER A 88 -3.59 17.62 1.92
CA SER A 88 -5.02 17.72 1.65
C SER A 88 -5.40 17.15 0.27
N ASP A 89 -4.75 16.04 -0.11
CA ASP A 89 -4.90 15.40 -1.42
C ASP A 89 -5.26 13.92 -1.24
N GLY A 90 -6.49 13.55 -1.58
CA GLY A 90 -6.99 12.18 -1.46
C GLY A 90 -6.35 11.19 -2.44
N HIS A 91 -5.69 11.67 -3.49
CA HIS A 91 -5.06 10.84 -4.51
C HIS A 91 -3.65 10.38 -4.11
N LEU A 92 -3.07 10.94 -3.04
CA LEU A 92 -1.82 10.46 -2.49
C LEU A 92 -2.05 9.20 -1.65
N TYR A 93 -1.39 8.12 -2.02
CA TYR A 93 -1.37 6.88 -1.25
C TYR A 93 -0.08 6.09 -1.53
N VAL A 94 0.27 5.25 -0.57
CA VAL A 94 1.35 4.27 -0.66
C VAL A 94 0.72 2.90 -0.44
N ARG A 95 1.11 1.91 -1.23
CA ARG A 95 0.62 0.53 -1.11
C ARG A 95 1.79 -0.43 -1.17
N HIS A 96 1.89 -1.33 -0.19
CA HIS A 96 2.79 -2.46 -0.26
C HIS A 96 2.13 -3.61 -1.03
N ASP A 97 2.60 -3.84 -2.26
CA ASP A 97 2.03 -4.84 -3.15
C ASP A 97 3.14 -5.70 -3.79
N PRO A 98 3.53 -6.83 -3.15
CA PRO A 98 4.61 -7.69 -3.64
C PRO A 98 4.31 -8.33 -4.99
N GLU A 99 3.04 -8.51 -5.35
CA GLU A 99 2.64 -9.11 -6.63
C GLU A 99 2.88 -8.12 -7.76
N VAL A 100 2.37 -6.90 -7.62
CA VAL A 100 2.62 -5.82 -8.59
C VAL A 100 4.11 -5.57 -8.74
N VAL A 101 4.88 -5.55 -7.64
CA VAL A 101 6.35 -5.37 -7.72
C VAL A 101 7.02 -6.53 -8.48
N ARG A 102 6.53 -7.76 -8.34
CA ARG A 102 7.07 -8.93 -9.05
C ARG A 102 6.77 -8.86 -10.54
N GLU A 103 5.56 -8.45 -10.90
CA GLU A 103 5.13 -8.25 -12.29
C GLU A 103 5.95 -7.13 -12.96
N LEU A 104 6.15 -6.01 -12.28
CA LEU A 104 6.95 -4.90 -12.79
C LEU A 104 8.43 -5.26 -12.98
N LYS A 105 8.97 -6.20 -12.20
CA LYS A 105 10.35 -6.68 -12.32
C LYS A 105 10.53 -7.74 -13.41
N ASN A 106 9.49 -8.50 -13.70
CA ASN A 106 9.49 -9.55 -14.71
C ASN A 106 8.42 -9.24 -15.77
N PRO A 107 8.61 -8.19 -16.59
CA PRO A 107 7.66 -7.89 -17.65
C PRO A 107 7.69 -9.04 -18.66
N SER A 108 6.72 -9.95 -18.56
CA SER A 108 6.50 -10.97 -19.58
C SER A 108 6.23 -10.26 -20.91
N PRO A 109 6.85 -10.66 -22.03
CA PRO A 109 6.64 -10.02 -23.34
C PRO A 109 5.24 -10.28 -23.95
N GLN A 110 4.27 -10.78 -23.19
CA GLN A 110 2.93 -11.12 -23.64
C GLN A 110 1.90 -10.61 -22.62
N GLY A 111 1.21 -9.53 -22.99
CA GLY A 111 0.09 -9.01 -22.21
C GLY A 111 -0.15 -7.53 -22.45
N GLU A 112 -0.63 -7.19 -23.64
CA GLU A 112 -1.37 -5.94 -23.83
C GLU A 112 -2.48 -5.82 -22.76
N GLY A 113 -2.47 -4.72 -22.02
CA GLY A 113 -3.66 -4.19 -21.35
C GLY A 113 -4.29 -5.02 -20.23
N GLN A 114 -3.57 -5.32 -19.15
CA GLN A 114 -4.25 -5.60 -17.87
C GLN A 114 -4.61 -4.28 -17.17
N ASN A 115 -5.85 -3.89 -17.44
CA ASN A 115 -6.60 -2.81 -16.83
C ASN A 115 -6.63 -2.97 -15.28
N LEU A 116 -5.80 -2.21 -14.58
CA LEU A 116 -5.88 -2.03 -13.12
C LEU A 116 -7.03 -1.10 -12.73
N THR A 117 -8.23 -1.32 -13.27
CA THR A 117 -9.47 -0.73 -12.76
C THR A 117 -10.25 -1.81 -12.04
N GLY A 118 -9.95 -1.97 -10.75
CA GLY A 118 -10.89 -2.63 -9.85
C GLY A 118 -12.12 -1.75 -9.72
N ASN A 119 -13.13 -1.95 -10.58
CA ASN A 119 -14.49 -1.49 -10.35
C ASN A 119 -15.45 -2.58 -10.82
N ASN A 120 -16.19 -3.10 -9.85
CA ASN A 120 -17.36 -3.94 -10.01
C ASN A 120 -18.44 -3.10 -10.74
N ALA A 121 -18.36 -3.02 -12.07
CA ALA A 121 -19.35 -2.34 -12.89
C ALA A 121 -20.31 -3.40 -13.46
N SER A 122 -21.44 -3.52 -12.78
CA SER A 122 -22.67 -4.05 -13.35
C SER A 122 -22.84 -3.62 -14.80
N LYS A 123 -22.95 -4.62 -15.65
CA LYS A 123 -23.55 -4.65 -16.97
C LYS A 123 -24.58 -3.52 -17.19
N SER A 124 -24.26 -2.57 -18.07
CA SER A 124 -25.27 -1.78 -18.80
C SER A 124 -24.72 -1.46 -20.20
N PRO A 125 -25.47 -1.77 -21.28
CA PRO A 125 -25.04 -1.49 -22.63
C PRO A 125 -25.06 0.02 -22.90
N VAL A 126 -23.96 0.52 -23.46
CA VAL A 126 -23.82 1.89 -23.93
C VAL A 126 -24.83 2.14 -25.04
N ALA A 127 -25.85 2.95 -24.76
CA ALA A 127 -26.64 3.60 -25.79
C ALA A 127 -25.88 4.86 -26.24
N GLU A 128 -25.54 4.94 -27.51
CA GLU A 128 -24.98 6.13 -28.15
C GLU A 128 -25.92 7.34 -27.94
N SER A 129 -25.51 8.31 -27.15
CA SER A 129 -26.13 9.63 -27.14
C SER A 129 -25.56 10.45 -28.28
N LYS A 130 -26.35 10.52 -29.36
CA LYS A 130 -26.15 11.44 -30.48
C LYS A 130 -26.14 12.88 -29.96
N VAL A 131 -25.02 13.56 -30.09
CA VAL A 131 -24.91 15.01 -29.84
C VAL A 131 -25.81 15.72 -30.85
N ILE A 132 -26.80 16.46 -30.33
CA ILE A 132 -27.58 17.41 -31.12
C ILE A 132 -26.98 18.79 -30.83
N ASP A 133 -26.54 19.46 -31.88
CA ASP A 133 -26.04 20.83 -31.79
C ASP A 133 -27.17 21.76 -31.31
N ASN A 134 -26.87 22.59 -30.31
CA ASN A 134 -27.68 23.65 -29.71
C ASN A 134 -28.84 23.25 -28.78
N ASN A 135 -28.71 23.57 -27.47
CA ASN A 135 -29.54 24.55 -26.74
C ASN A 135 -29.94 24.12 -25.30
N ILE A 136 -29.21 24.68 -24.31
CA ILE A 136 -29.65 25.18 -22.98
C ILE A 136 -30.30 24.19 -21.97
N GLY A 137 -29.68 24.11 -20.79
CA GLY A 137 -30.24 23.56 -19.55
C GLY A 137 -29.18 23.16 -18.55
#